data_AF-A0A7X9FCX9-F1
#
_entry.id   AF-A0A7X9FCX9-F1
#
_cell.length_a   1.000
_cell.length_b   1.000
_cell.length_c   1.000
_cell.angle_alpha   90.00
_cell.angle_beta   90.00
_cell.angle_gamma   90.00
#
_symmetry.space_group_name_H-M   'P 1'
#
loop_
_entity.id
_entity.type
_entity.pdbx_description
1 polymer ?
#
loop_
_entity_poly.entity_id
_entity_poly.type
_entity_poly.pdbx_seq_one_letter_code
_entity_poly.pdbx_strand_id
1 'polypeptide(L)'
;MRSGFWLGLIVIVVFVLAFFILPRLSPSTVSSLVITLLFLAIMMLLVYRHARTSGYHCAPCGHEFPISLWVDFLSPHGFGRKLLRCPRCGISSWCTEIDRAAIRLPGETEEPIPEAPAEEVGWLYVQVLIVLVLYAGLWGLTFLRWPSPSAAPTGLILKVPLAAGILPVLHAVFCLFAARQGYKSAVYPAVTAFVVAFLLLAGWMQWIVLARLA
;
A
#
# COMPACT_ATOMS: atom_id res chain seq x y z
N MET A 1 -13.12 13.41 -15.79
CA MET A 1 -12.76 12.51 -14.66
C MET A 1 -12.37 11.09 -15.10
N ARG A 2 -11.69 10.89 -16.25
CA ARG A 2 -11.19 9.57 -16.73
C ARG A 2 -9.69 9.35 -16.48
N SER A 3 -8.96 10.36 -16.00
CA SER A 3 -7.49 10.40 -15.99
C SER A 3 -6.82 9.82 -14.74
N GLY A 4 -7.50 9.78 -13.58
CA GLY A 4 -6.88 9.37 -12.31
C GLY A 4 -6.47 7.89 -12.26
N PHE A 5 -7.29 6.99 -12.82
CA PHE A 5 -6.99 5.54 -12.86
C PHE A 5 -5.78 5.22 -13.73
N TRP A 6 -5.72 5.81 -14.94
CA TRP A 6 -4.57 5.67 -15.81
C TRP A 6 -3.31 6.23 -15.16
N LEU A 7 -3.42 7.35 -14.45
CA LEU A 7 -2.29 7.92 -13.70
C LEU A 7 -1.78 6.96 -12.62
N GLY A 8 -2.68 6.38 -11.81
CA GLY A 8 -2.30 5.40 -10.78
C GLY A 8 -1.68 4.13 -11.35
N LEU A 9 -2.28 3.56 -12.41
CA LEU A 9 -1.74 2.38 -13.09
C LEU A 9 -0.38 2.67 -13.75
N ILE A 10 -0.23 3.83 -14.39
CA ILE A 10 1.04 4.28 -14.98
C ILE A 10 2.09 4.44 -13.88
N VAL A 11 1.75 5.02 -12.73
CA VAL A 11 2.69 5.15 -11.59
C VAL A 11 3.14 3.78 -11.09
N ILE A 12 2.23 2.80 -10.95
CA ILE A 12 2.57 1.44 -10.52
C ILE A 12 3.46 0.74 -11.56
N VAL A 13 3.09 0.80 -12.84
CA VAL A 13 3.87 0.19 -13.92
C VAL A 13 5.25 0.83 -14.01
N VAL A 14 5.34 2.16 -13.96
CA VAL A 14 6.61 2.90 -13.96
C VAL A 14 7.43 2.56 -12.71
N PHE A 15 6.81 2.39 -11.54
CA PHE A 15 7.52 1.97 -10.32
C PHE A 15 8.12 0.57 -10.45
N VAL A 16 7.33 -0.40 -10.93
CA VAL A 16 7.79 -1.76 -11.18
C VAL A 16 8.92 -1.75 -12.22
N LEU A 17 8.73 -1.06 -13.35
CA LEU A 17 9.77 -0.93 -14.36
C LEU A 17 11.02 -0.23 -13.81
N ALA A 18 10.88 0.85 -13.05
CA ALA A 18 11.99 1.57 -12.44
C ALA A 18 12.77 0.66 -11.46
N PHE A 19 12.07 -0.03 -10.57
CA PHE A 19 12.68 -0.90 -9.57
C PHE A 19 13.40 -2.10 -10.18
N PHE A 20 12.86 -2.70 -11.25
CA PHE A 20 13.46 -3.88 -11.89
C PHE A 20 14.44 -3.55 -13.02
N ILE A 21 14.27 -2.43 -13.73
CA ILE A 21 15.06 -2.07 -14.91
C ILE A 21 16.22 -1.12 -14.56
N LEU A 22 16.02 -0.14 -13.66
CA LEU A 22 17.09 0.83 -13.34
C LEU A 22 18.36 0.20 -12.77
N PRO A 23 18.31 -0.81 -11.87
CA PRO A 23 19.51 -1.48 -11.39
C PRO A 23 20.29 -2.22 -12.48
N ARG A 24 19.65 -2.51 -13.64
CA ARG A 24 20.30 -3.14 -14.79
C ARG A 24 20.89 -2.12 -15.77
N LEU A 25 20.37 -0.89 -15.80
CA LEU A 25 20.80 0.15 -16.75
C LEU A 25 21.95 1.02 -16.23
N SER A 26 22.07 1.21 -14.91
CA SER A 26 23.19 1.95 -14.31
C SER A 26 23.74 1.17 -13.11
N PRO A 27 24.95 0.57 -13.23
CA PRO A 27 25.54 -0.22 -12.13
C PRO A 27 25.99 0.65 -10.94
N SER A 28 25.93 1.99 -11.05
CA SER A 28 26.27 2.85 -9.92
C SER A 28 25.10 2.95 -8.93
N THR A 29 25.36 2.61 -7.67
CA THR A 29 24.40 2.69 -6.56
C THR A 29 23.83 4.11 -6.40
N VAL A 30 24.62 5.13 -6.73
CA VAL A 30 24.25 6.55 -6.62
C VAL A 30 23.16 6.92 -7.62
N SER A 31 23.30 6.55 -8.90
CA SER A 31 22.27 6.84 -9.91
C SER A 31 20.94 6.18 -9.58
N SER A 32 20.98 4.92 -9.12
CA SER A 32 19.76 4.20 -8.70
C SER A 32 19.06 4.88 -7.53
N LEU A 33 19.81 5.38 -6.54
CA LEU A 33 19.26 6.10 -5.40
C LEU A 33 18.61 7.42 -5.82
N VAL A 34 19.31 8.23 -6.63
CA VAL A 34 18.80 9.54 -7.09
C VAL A 34 17.50 9.39 -7.86
N ILE A 35 17.42 8.42 -8.78
CA ILE A 35 16.20 8.20 -9.57
C ILE A 35 15.05 7.73 -8.67
N THR A 36 15.33 6.87 -7.70
CA THR A 36 14.32 6.42 -6.72
C THR A 36 13.77 7.58 -5.90
N LEU A 37 14.65 8.46 -5.41
CA LEU A 37 14.25 9.66 -4.65
C LEU A 37 13.44 10.63 -5.51
N LEU A 38 13.85 10.86 -6.75
CA LEU A 38 13.13 11.72 -7.69
C LEU A 38 11.73 11.18 -7.97
N PHE A 39 11.60 9.87 -8.18
CA PHE A 39 10.31 9.22 -8.38
C PHE A 39 9.39 9.37 -7.16
N LEU A 40 9.91 9.11 -5.96
CA LEU A 40 9.17 9.29 -4.71
C LEU A 40 8.70 10.74 -4.55
N ALA A 41 9.54 11.72 -4.85
CA ALA A 41 9.19 13.13 -4.78
C ALA A 41 8.06 13.50 -5.76
N ILE A 42 8.14 13.03 -7.01
CA ILE A 42 7.09 13.26 -8.02
C ILE A 42 5.78 12.61 -7.57
N MET A 43 5.83 11.36 -7.08
CA MET A 43 4.65 10.65 -6.60
C MET A 43 3.98 11.40 -5.44
N MET A 44 4.77 11.83 -4.44
CA MET A 44 4.26 12.61 -3.31
C MET A 44 3.63 13.93 -3.75
N LEU A 45 4.22 14.62 -4.74
CA LEU A 45 3.65 15.84 -5.30
C LEU A 45 2.30 15.59 -6.00
N LEU A 46 2.17 14.48 -6.74
CA LEU A 46 0.92 14.12 -7.41
C LEU A 46 -0.19 13.81 -6.39
N VAL A 47 0.11 13.01 -5.37
CA VAL A 47 -0.83 12.69 -4.28
C VAL A 47 -1.21 13.95 -3.53
N TYR A 48 -0.25 14.84 -3.24
CA TYR A 48 -0.51 16.12 -2.60
C TYR A 48 -1.45 17.01 -3.41
N ARG A 49 -1.21 17.12 -4.72
CA ARG A 49 -2.09 17.88 -5.61
C ARG A 49 -3.49 17.28 -5.65
N HIS A 50 -3.60 15.97 -5.81
CA HIS A 50 -4.90 15.28 -5.82
C HIS A 50 -5.70 15.52 -4.54
N ALA A 51 -5.09 15.30 -3.36
CA ALA A 51 -5.73 15.57 -2.07
C ALA A 51 -6.17 17.04 -1.88
N ARG A 52 -5.51 17.99 -2.57
CA ARG A 52 -5.88 19.42 -2.54
C ARG A 52 -6.98 19.79 -3.53
N THR A 53 -7.19 19.02 -4.59
CA THR A 53 -8.21 19.31 -5.61
C THR A 53 -9.45 18.43 -5.51
N SER A 54 -9.36 17.32 -4.78
CA SER A 54 -10.46 16.35 -4.68
C SER A 54 -11.23 16.49 -3.37
N GLY A 55 -12.55 16.45 -3.47
CA GLY A 55 -13.51 16.26 -2.40
C GLY A 55 -14.22 14.92 -2.56
N TYR A 56 -14.99 14.52 -1.56
CA TYR A 56 -15.73 13.27 -1.59
C TYR A 56 -17.15 13.43 -1.07
N HIS A 57 -18.09 12.83 -1.78
CA HIS A 57 -19.49 12.76 -1.41
C HIS A 57 -19.83 11.41 -0.77
N CYS A 58 -20.34 11.45 0.46
CA CYS A 58 -20.79 10.28 1.21
C CYS A 58 -22.14 9.79 0.68
N ALA A 59 -22.20 8.58 0.10
CA ALA A 59 -23.48 7.99 -0.31
C ALA A 59 -24.48 7.77 0.85
N PRO A 60 -24.07 7.30 2.05
CA PRO A 60 -24.98 7.12 3.18
C PRO A 60 -25.67 8.38 3.73
N CYS A 61 -24.96 9.49 3.88
CA CYS A 61 -25.50 10.70 4.55
C CYS A 61 -25.47 11.98 3.70
N GLY A 62 -24.99 11.91 2.46
CA GLY A 62 -24.89 13.06 1.56
C GLY A 62 -23.79 14.05 1.91
N HIS A 63 -23.06 13.86 3.02
CA HIS A 63 -22.02 14.80 3.43
C HIS A 63 -20.87 14.85 2.42
N GLU A 64 -20.50 16.07 2.04
CA GLU A 64 -19.36 16.37 1.19
C GLU A 64 -18.17 16.81 2.05
N PHE A 65 -17.01 16.18 1.88
CA PHE A 65 -15.83 16.45 2.73
C PHE A 65 -14.51 16.30 1.97
N PRO A 66 -13.48 17.10 2.30
CA PRO A 66 -12.11 16.86 1.84
C PRO A 66 -11.46 15.75 2.65
N ILE A 67 -10.39 15.16 2.13
CA ILE A 67 -9.57 14.18 2.86
C ILE A 67 -8.13 14.68 3.03
N SER A 68 -7.42 14.09 3.99
CA SER A 68 -6.00 14.35 4.19
C SER A 68 -5.13 13.58 3.19
N LEU A 69 -3.88 14.02 3.03
CA LEU A 69 -2.88 13.35 2.18
C LEU A 69 -2.73 11.85 2.50
N TRP A 70 -2.69 11.51 3.78
CA TRP A 70 -2.50 10.11 4.21
C TRP A 70 -3.71 9.25 3.92
N VAL A 71 -4.91 9.80 4.13
CA VAL A 71 -6.14 9.11 3.76
C VAL A 71 -6.20 8.96 2.25
N ASP A 72 -5.80 9.98 1.50
CA ASP A 72 -5.73 9.92 0.05
C ASP A 72 -4.76 8.85 -0.47
N PHE A 73 -3.60 8.73 0.16
CA PHE A 73 -2.59 7.76 -0.23
C PHE A 73 -2.97 6.32 0.13
N LEU A 74 -3.47 6.09 1.35
CA LEU A 74 -3.65 4.76 1.93
C LEU A 74 -5.04 4.17 1.77
N SER A 75 -6.06 4.95 1.40
CA SER A 75 -7.39 4.38 1.21
C SER A 75 -7.55 3.69 -0.14
N PRO A 76 -8.33 2.59 -0.23
CA PRO A 76 -8.58 1.90 -1.48
C PRO A 76 -9.23 2.80 -2.53
N HIS A 77 -8.64 2.78 -3.73
CA HIS A 77 -9.11 3.54 -4.88
C HIS A 77 -10.01 2.69 -5.78
N GLY A 78 -11.09 3.29 -6.28
CA GLY A 78 -11.94 2.78 -7.34
C GLY A 78 -12.14 3.85 -8.42
N PHE A 79 -12.85 3.50 -9.49
CA PHE A 79 -13.12 4.44 -10.59
C PHE A 79 -13.98 5.62 -10.13
N GLY A 80 -13.35 6.78 -9.92
CA GLY A 80 -14.02 8.01 -9.47
C GLY A 80 -14.63 7.90 -8.07
N ARG A 81 -14.17 6.92 -7.28
CA ARG A 81 -14.68 6.68 -5.92
C ARG A 81 -13.57 6.12 -5.05
N LYS A 82 -13.69 6.31 -3.75
CA LYS A 82 -12.69 5.86 -2.77
C LYS A 82 -13.38 5.30 -1.55
N LEU A 83 -12.84 4.22 -0.99
CA LEU A 83 -13.38 3.66 0.24
C LEU A 83 -12.92 4.53 1.41
N LEU A 84 -13.85 5.29 1.97
CA LEU A 84 -13.57 6.32 2.97
C LEU A 84 -14.53 6.21 4.14
N ARG A 85 -14.03 6.56 5.33
CA ARG A 85 -14.84 6.74 6.53
C ARG A 85 -15.38 8.17 6.53
N CYS A 86 -16.69 8.32 6.50
CA CYS A 86 -17.29 9.65 6.54
C CYS A 86 -17.05 10.30 7.91
N PRO A 87 -16.57 11.55 7.98
CA PRO A 87 -16.37 12.24 9.25
C PRO A 87 -17.68 12.62 9.94
N ARG A 88 -18.81 12.63 9.20
CA ARG A 88 -20.14 12.94 9.75
C ARG A 88 -20.84 11.72 10.31
N CYS A 89 -21.12 10.71 9.48
CA CYS A 89 -21.86 9.53 9.92
C CYS A 89 -20.98 8.39 10.47
N GLY A 90 -19.65 8.50 10.35
CA GLY A 90 -18.71 7.47 10.82
C GLY A 90 -18.70 6.18 9.99
N ILE A 91 -19.60 6.04 9.00
CA ILE A 91 -19.73 4.86 8.15
C ILE A 91 -18.65 4.85 7.07
N SER A 92 -18.00 3.70 6.91
CA SER A 92 -17.06 3.44 5.82
C SER A 92 -17.81 2.97 4.57
N SER A 93 -17.69 3.73 3.48
CA SER A 93 -18.39 3.45 2.23
C SER A 93 -17.59 3.95 1.02
N TRP A 94 -17.95 3.45 -0.17
CA TRP A 94 -17.40 3.98 -1.41
C TRP A 94 -17.97 5.37 -1.67
N CYS A 95 -17.18 6.40 -1.36
CA CYS A 95 -17.53 7.79 -1.56
C CYS A 95 -17.12 8.25 -2.95
N THR A 96 -17.98 8.99 -3.64
CA THR A 96 -17.74 9.49 -5.00
C THR A 96 -16.83 10.70 -4.96
N GLU A 97 -15.83 10.73 -5.83
CA GLU A 97 -14.94 11.88 -5.98
C GLU A 97 -15.69 13.05 -6.64
N ILE A 98 -15.52 14.23 -6.06
CA ILE A 98 -16.05 15.50 -6.56
C ILE A 98 -14.92 16.54 -6.59
N ASP A 99 -15.10 17.63 -7.33
CA ASP A 99 -14.17 18.76 -7.26
C ASP A 99 -14.25 19.39 -5.87
N ARG A 100 -13.10 19.59 -5.22
CA ARG A 100 -13.05 20.23 -3.90
C ARG A 100 -13.66 21.62 -3.91
N ALA A 101 -13.56 22.36 -5.01
CA ALA A 101 -14.19 23.67 -5.16
C ALA A 101 -15.72 23.61 -5.17
N ALA A 102 -16.30 22.43 -5.43
CA ALA A 102 -17.74 22.19 -5.43
C ALA A 102 -18.29 21.73 -4.08
N ILE A 103 -17.44 21.50 -3.06
CA ILE A 103 -17.89 21.07 -1.73
C ILE A 103 -18.80 22.13 -1.12
N ARG A 104 -20.03 21.72 -0.81
CA ARG A 104 -20.96 22.50 0.01
C ARG A 104 -20.57 22.38 1.47
N LEU A 105 -20.11 23.48 2.05
CA LEU A 105 -19.86 23.54 3.48
C LEU A 105 -21.17 23.30 4.24
N PRO A 106 -21.13 22.53 5.35
CA PRO A 106 -22.32 22.30 6.15
C PRO A 106 -22.91 23.63 6.63
N GLY A 107 -24.21 23.83 6.41
CA GLY A 107 -24.97 24.90 7.05
C GLY A 107 -25.23 24.55 8.52
N GLU A 108 -25.33 25.56 9.38
CA GLU A 108 -25.40 25.45 10.85
C GLU A 108 -26.62 24.68 11.41
N THR A 109 -27.50 24.12 10.57
CA THR A 109 -28.78 23.50 10.98
C THR A 109 -28.87 22.00 10.69
N GLU A 110 -27.78 21.26 10.82
CA GLU A 110 -27.81 19.80 10.59
C GLU A 110 -27.87 19.01 11.90
N GLU A 111 -28.84 18.10 11.95
CA GLU A 111 -29.16 17.27 13.10
C GLU A 111 -28.05 16.22 13.35
N PRO A 112 -27.66 15.95 14.61
CA PRO A 112 -26.63 14.98 14.93
C PRO A 112 -26.99 13.57 14.45
N ILE A 113 -26.13 12.95 13.65
CA ILE A 113 -26.29 11.55 13.24
C ILE A 113 -25.81 10.65 14.39
N PRO A 114 -26.57 9.59 14.75
CA PRO A 114 -26.13 8.62 15.75
C PRO A 114 -24.75 8.05 15.41
N GLU A 115 -23.89 7.96 16.43
CA GLU A 115 -22.55 7.41 16.29
C GLU A 115 -22.65 5.94 15.86
N ALA A 116 -22.13 5.62 14.68
CA ALA A 116 -22.14 4.25 14.17
C ALA A 116 -21.35 3.33 15.12
N PRO A 117 -21.87 2.12 15.45
CA PRO A 117 -21.19 1.20 16.33
C PRO A 117 -19.80 0.85 15.79
N ALA A 118 -18.83 0.72 16.69
CA ALA A 118 -17.47 0.31 16.35
C ALA A 118 -17.51 -1.07 15.67
N GLU A 119 -17.31 -1.08 14.36
CA GLU A 119 -17.46 -2.29 13.56
C GLU A 119 -16.21 -3.18 13.69
N GLU A 120 -16.41 -4.46 13.96
CA GLU A 120 -15.32 -5.40 14.26
C GLU A 120 -14.49 -5.71 12.99
N VAL A 121 -13.20 -5.32 13.00
CA VAL A 121 -12.22 -5.48 11.91
C VAL A 121 -11.20 -6.60 12.20
N GLY A 122 -11.52 -7.55 13.07
CA GLY A 122 -10.62 -8.60 13.56
C GLY A 122 -9.86 -9.36 12.45
N TRP A 123 -10.50 -9.58 11.30
CA TRP A 123 -9.90 -10.30 10.17
C TRP A 123 -8.68 -9.61 9.54
N LEU A 124 -8.58 -8.28 9.56
CA LEU A 124 -7.40 -7.58 9.02
C LEU A 124 -6.15 -7.84 9.86
N TYR A 125 -6.29 -7.96 11.19
CA TYR A 125 -5.18 -8.30 12.07
C TYR A 125 -4.67 -9.72 11.83
N VAL A 126 -5.58 -10.66 11.56
CA VAL A 126 -5.24 -12.04 11.17
C VAL A 126 -4.41 -12.05 9.88
N GLN A 127 -4.78 -11.25 8.87
CA GLN A 127 -4.01 -11.14 7.63
C GLN A 127 -2.58 -10.62 7.86
N VAL A 128 -2.43 -9.59 8.69
CA VAL A 128 -1.11 -9.06 9.07
C VAL A 128 -0.28 -10.13 9.79
N LEU A 129 -0.88 -10.83 10.76
CA LEU A 129 -0.20 -11.88 11.50
C LEU A 129 0.29 -13.01 10.58
N ILE A 130 -0.55 -13.47 9.65
CA ILE A 130 -0.19 -14.51 8.66
C ILE A 130 1.04 -14.07 7.85
N VAL A 131 1.03 -12.86 7.30
CA VAL A 131 2.13 -12.35 6.47
C VAL A 131 3.42 -12.22 7.29
N LEU A 132 3.34 -11.72 8.53
CA LEU A 132 4.50 -11.57 9.40
C LEU A 132 5.10 -12.93 9.81
N VAL A 133 4.26 -13.90 10.15
CA VAL A 133 4.71 -15.26 10.51
C VAL A 133 5.36 -15.95 9.31
N LEU A 134 4.74 -15.86 8.12
CA LEU A 134 5.33 -16.41 6.89
C LEU A 134 6.66 -15.77 6.56
N TYR A 135 6.76 -14.44 6.64
CA TYR A 135 8.00 -13.71 6.43
C TYR A 135 9.08 -14.18 7.44
N ALA A 136 8.78 -14.14 8.74
CA ALA A 136 9.71 -14.55 9.78
C ALA A 136 10.18 -16.01 9.62
N GLY A 137 9.27 -16.92 9.27
CA GLY A 137 9.58 -18.33 9.03
C GLY A 137 10.50 -18.55 7.84
N LEU A 138 10.17 -17.97 6.68
CA LEU A 138 10.99 -18.11 5.46
C LEU A 138 12.41 -17.56 5.65
N TRP A 139 12.54 -16.40 6.27
CA TRP A 139 13.84 -15.76 6.47
C TRP A 139 14.60 -16.35 7.65
N GLY A 140 13.94 -16.76 8.72
CA GLY A 140 14.55 -17.51 9.81
C GLY A 140 15.21 -18.80 9.31
N LEU A 141 14.51 -19.58 8.47
CA LEU A 141 15.07 -20.77 7.83
C LEU A 141 16.24 -20.45 6.88
N THR A 142 16.15 -19.33 6.16
CA THR A 142 17.24 -18.86 5.29
C THR A 142 18.50 -18.54 6.09
N PHE A 143 18.36 -17.88 7.24
CA PHE A 143 19.49 -17.59 8.13
C PHE A 143 20.08 -18.85 8.77
N LEU A 144 19.25 -19.83 9.16
CA LEU A 144 19.73 -21.11 9.71
C LEU A 144 20.51 -21.94 8.69
N ARG A 145 20.22 -21.78 7.40
CA ARG A 145 20.92 -22.46 6.29
C ARG A 145 21.96 -21.57 5.62
N TRP A 146 22.33 -20.46 6.26
CA TRP A 146 23.26 -19.50 5.67
C TRP A 146 24.65 -20.14 5.56
N PRO A 147 25.23 -20.25 4.35
CA PRO A 147 26.57 -20.80 4.17
C PRO A 147 27.61 -19.89 4.83
N SER A 148 28.77 -20.45 5.18
CA SER A 148 29.89 -19.68 5.74
C SER A 148 30.13 -18.39 4.94
N PRO A 149 30.37 -17.23 5.58
CA PRO A 149 30.58 -15.94 4.92
C PRO A 149 31.64 -15.96 3.81
N SER A 150 32.57 -16.92 3.85
CA SER A 150 33.60 -17.13 2.84
C SER A 150 33.11 -17.71 1.50
N ALA A 151 31.94 -18.33 1.45
CA ALA A 151 31.43 -19.06 0.28
C ALA A 151 30.34 -18.31 -0.51
N ALA A 152 29.79 -17.23 0.04
CA ALA A 152 28.66 -16.52 -0.55
C ALA A 152 29.10 -15.23 -1.27
N PRO A 153 28.63 -14.97 -2.51
CA PRO A 153 28.69 -13.63 -3.08
C PRO A 153 27.78 -12.70 -2.25
N THR A 154 28.39 -12.00 -1.30
CA THR A 154 27.77 -11.16 -0.26
C THR A 154 26.72 -10.17 -0.79
N GLY A 155 26.86 -9.74 -2.05
CA GLY A 155 25.99 -8.73 -2.65
C GLY A 155 24.60 -9.21 -3.09
N LEU A 156 24.40 -10.49 -3.45
CA LEU A 156 23.09 -10.96 -3.96
C LEU A 156 22.20 -11.49 -2.83
N ILE A 157 22.80 -12.18 -1.87
CA ILE A 157 22.08 -12.91 -0.81
C ILE A 157 21.47 -11.96 0.24
N LEU A 158 22.04 -10.76 0.45
CA LEU A 158 21.48 -9.76 1.36
C LEU A 158 20.36 -8.89 0.73
N LYS A 159 20.39 -8.72 -0.59
CA LYS A 159 19.43 -7.85 -1.30
C LYS A 159 18.03 -8.45 -1.36
N VAL A 160 17.90 -9.77 -1.52
CA VAL A 160 16.61 -10.46 -1.61
C VAL A 160 15.82 -10.37 -0.29
N PRO A 161 16.38 -10.70 0.90
CA PRO A 161 15.70 -10.50 2.18
C PRO A 161 15.26 -9.06 2.43
N LEU A 162 16.13 -8.10 2.10
CA LEU A 162 15.87 -6.69 2.33
C LEU A 162 14.74 -6.18 1.42
N ALA A 163 14.79 -6.48 0.12
CA ALA A 163 13.75 -6.12 -0.82
C ALA A 163 12.42 -6.83 -0.50
N ALA A 164 12.49 -8.11 -0.11
CA ALA A 164 11.32 -8.87 0.29
C ALA A 164 10.73 -8.43 1.65
N GLY A 165 11.50 -7.73 2.50
CA GLY A 165 11.02 -7.19 3.77
C GLY A 165 10.18 -5.93 3.63
N ILE A 166 10.36 -5.16 2.56
CA ILE A 166 9.59 -3.93 2.33
C ILE A 166 8.10 -4.25 2.13
N LEU A 167 7.80 -5.30 1.36
CA LEU A 167 6.42 -5.62 0.98
C LEU A 167 5.52 -6.03 2.17
N PRO A 168 5.94 -6.91 3.10
CA PRO A 168 5.23 -7.18 4.36
C PRO A 168 5.01 -5.94 5.23
N VAL A 169 5.98 -5.04 5.30
CA VAL A 169 5.84 -3.80 6.08
C VAL A 169 4.79 -2.90 5.46
N LEU A 170 4.83 -2.69 4.14
CA LEU A 170 3.81 -1.91 3.42
C LEU A 170 2.42 -2.55 3.56
N HIS A 171 2.33 -3.88 3.46
CA HIS A 171 1.09 -4.62 3.68
C HIS A 171 0.53 -4.42 5.09
N ALA A 172 1.38 -4.53 6.11
CA ALA A 172 0.99 -4.31 7.50
C ALA A 172 0.50 -2.88 7.73
N VAL A 173 1.23 -1.87 7.23
CA VAL A 173 0.81 -0.46 7.30
C VAL A 173 -0.55 -0.26 6.64
N PHE A 174 -0.77 -0.83 5.45
CA PHE A 174 -2.02 -0.74 4.71
C PHE A 174 -3.20 -1.39 5.45
N CYS A 175 -3.02 -2.61 5.98
CA CYS A 175 -4.06 -3.33 6.71
C CYS A 175 -4.37 -2.71 8.07
N LEU A 176 -3.35 -2.23 8.81
CA LEU A 176 -3.55 -1.53 10.08
C LEU A 176 -4.24 -0.19 9.89
N PHE A 177 -3.91 0.54 8.82
CA PHE A 177 -4.63 1.74 8.43
C PHE A 177 -6.09 1.43 8.14
N ALA A 178 -6.36 0.39 7.33
CA ALA A 178 -7.71 -0.05 7.01
C ALA A 178 -8.52 -0.46 8.25
N ALA A 179 -7.89 -1.16 9.19
CA ALA A 179 -8.51 -1.55 10.46
C ALA A 179 -8.89 -0.31 11.28
N ARG A 180 -7.99 0.66 11.41
CA ARG A 180 -8.28 1.94 12.11
C ARG A 180 -9.43 2.72 11.47
N GLN A 181 -9.57 2.63 10.15
CA GLN A 181 -10.65 3.29 9.42
C GLN A 181 -11.93 2.46 9.32
N GLY A 182 -11.97 1.22 9.83
CA GLY A 182 -13.14 0.35 9.70
C GLY A 182 -13.45 -0.04 8.25
N TYR A 183 -12.43 -0.20 7.41
CA TYR A 183 -12.63 -0.51 5.99
C TYR A 183 -12.93 -1.99 5.75
N LYS A 184 -14.02 -2.24 5.00
CA LYS A 184 -14.42 -3.58 4.54
C LYS A 184 -14.32 -3.65 3.02
N SER A 185 -13.37 -4.43 2.53
CA SER A 185 -13.16 -4.60 1.08
C SER A 185 -12.49 -5.92 0.76
N ALA A 186 -12.90 -6.55 -0.36
CA ALA A 186 -12.22 -7.71 -0.93
C ALA A 186 -10.80 -7.37 -1.44
N VAL A 187 -10.45 -6.08 -1.54
CA VAL A 187 -9.09 -5.63 -1.88
C VAL A 187 -8.07 -6.15 -0.87
N TYR A 188 -8.37 -6.15 0.43
CA TYR A 188 -7.41 -6.58 1.46
C TYR A 188 -7.00 -8.05 1.34
N PRO A 189 -7.93 -9.03 1.30
CA PRO A 189 -7.52 -10.42 1.10
C PRO A 189 -6.82 -10.65 -0.24
N ALA A 190 -7.18 -9.91 -1.31
CA ALA A 190 -6.47 -9.99 -2.59
C ALA A 190 -5.02 -9.50 -2.50
N VAL A 191 -4.79 -8.34 -1.85
CA VAL A 191 -3.43 -7.82 -1.59
C VAL A 191 -2.66 -8.79 -0.70
N THR A 192 -3.28 -9.33 0.35
CA THR A 192 -2.66 -10.35 1.22
C THR A 192 -2.24 -11.59 0.43
N ALA A 193 -3.12 -12.13 -0.41
CA ALA A 193 -2.81 -13.30 -1.25
C ALA A 193 -1.64 -13.02 -2.20
N PHE A 194 -1.60 -11.83 -2.80
CA PHE A 194 -0.48 -11.39 -3.64
C PHE A 194 0.85 -11.34 -2.86
N VAL A 195 0.84 -10.73 -1.67
CA VAL A 195 2.04 -10.64 -0.81
C VAL A 195 2.52 -12.03 -0.39
N VAL A 196 1.60 -12.91 0.01
CA VAL A 196 1.92 -14.31 0.35
C VAL A 196 2.55 -15.05 -0.83
N ALA A 197 1.94 -14.97 -2.01
CA ALA A 197 2.47 -15.62 -3.22
C ALA A 197 3.87 -15.11 -3.56
N PHE A 198 4.09 -13.79 -3.46
CA PHE A 198 5.40 -13.18 -3.67
C PHE A 198 6.44 -13.69 -2.66
N LEU A 199 6.10 -13.74 -1.37
CA LEU A 199 7.01 -14.24 -0.33
C LEU A 199 7.38 -15.71 -0.56
N LEU A 200 6.41 -16.55 -0.91
CA LEU A 200 6.65 -17.96 -1.22
C LEU A 200 7.57 -18.12 -2.43
N LEU A 201 7.36 -17.34 -3.50
CA LEU A 201 8.21 -17.34 -4.68
C LEU A 201 9.64 -16.88 -4.34
N ALA A 202 9.77 -15.79 -3.57
CA ALA A 202 11.07 -15.28 -3.14
C ALA A 202 11.83 -16.30 -2.28
N GLY A 203 11.15 -16.95 -1.33
CA GLY A 203 11.71 -18.01 -0.50
C GLY A 203 12.14 -19.23 -1.32
N TRP A 204 11.33 -19.65 -2.30
CA TRP A 204 11.67 -20.75 -3.20
C TRP A 204 12.90 -20.43 -4.07
N MET A 205 12.96 -19.24 -4.66
CA MET A 205 14.13 -18.79 -5.44
C MET A 205 15.39 -18.77 -4.57
N GLN A 206 15.30 -18.25 -3.35
CA GLN A 206 16.41 -18.23 -2.39
C GLN A 206 16.88 -19.65 -2.05
N TRP A 207 15.94 -20.58 -1.84
CA TRP A 207 16.27 -21.97 -1.53
C TRP A 207 17.04 -22.65 -2.67
N ILE A 208 16.65 -22.42 -3.93
CA ILE A 208 17.37 -22.93 -5.11
C ILE A 208 18.80 -22.40 -5.15
N VAL A 209 19.01 -21.12 -4.85
CA VAL A 209 20.35 -20.52 -4.82
C VAL A 209 21.19 -21.18 -3.72
N LEU A 210 20.65 -21.32 -2.51
CA LEU A 210 21.36 -21.96 -1.41
C LEU A 210 21.70 -23.42 -1.70
N ALA A 211 20.77 -24.18 -2.30
CA ALA A 211 20.99 -25.58 -2.67
C ALA A 211 22.08 -25.78 -3.75
N ARG A 212 22.41 -24.74 -4.53
CA ARG A 212 23.53 -24.77 -5.48
C ARG A 212 24.88 -24.41 -4.85
N LEU A 213 24.86 -23.81 -3.66
CA LEU A 213 26.06 -23.37 -2.93
C LEU A 213 26.51 -24.37 -1.85
N ALA A 214 25.62 -25.26 -1.43
CA ALA A 214 25.88 -26.37 -0.51
C ALA A 214 26.43 -27.59 -1.27
#